data_AF-A0A416EE98-F1
#
_entry.id   AF-A0A416EE98-F1
#
_cell.length_a   1.000
_cell.length_b   1.000
_cell.length_c   1.000
_cell.angle_alpha   90.00
_cell.angle_beta   90.00
_cell.angle_gamma   90.00
#
_symmetry.space_group_name_H-M   'P 1'
#
loop_
_entity.id
_entity.type
_entity.pdbx_description
1 polymer ?
#
loop_
_entity_poly.entity_id
_entity_poly.type
_entity_poly.pdbx_seq_one_letter_code
_entity_poly.pdbx_strand_id
1 'polypeptide(L)'
;MKKKGKMAACLILLVLLLAVLVVLTKKNSTADADSSSSDSGADAEKVVDFSKDDVTALSFQINGETVSFTKTAGDDDTDIWTYDQEDGFPLDEGKITNVLSSLSSMTAERVIEGDEIDSMADFGLETPSQEVVVTAGDEKTTIHVGDKNSSSRYYIYLNDDTSKVYLVSTSLGTMFPSDMMEWATTESMPSVTAENITKLQVEGENGYTLTKEVALLIRHSRRMNGRLWTQMERHMAVMRIRSAP
;
A
#
# COMPACT_ATOMS: atom_id res chain seq x y z
N MET A 1 67.63 -46.29 -7.31
CA MET A 1 67.15 -45.46 -6.18
C MET A 1 67.36 -43.97 -6.47
N LYS A 2 66.38 -43.22 -7.00
CA LYS A 2 66.36 -41.73 -7.06
C LYS A 2 64.91 -41.20 -7.22
N LYS A 3 64.01 -41.46 -6.25
CA LYS A 3 62.61 -40.95 -6.29
C LYS A 3 62.28 -39.93 -5.17
N LYS A 4 63.16 -39.72 -4.20
CA LYS A 4 62.90 -38.83 -3.05
C LYS A 4 63.06 -37.34 -3.36
N GLY A 5 63.88 -36.97 -4.36
CA GLY A 5 64.08 -35.56 -4.76
C GLY A 5 62.95 -34.96 -5.61
N LYS A 6 62.22 -35.78 -6.38
CA LYS A 6 61.11 -35.30 -7.23
C LYS A 6 59.84 -34.99 -6.43
N MET A 7 59.61 -35.69 -5.31
CA MET A 7 58.46 -35.43 -4.43
C MET A 7 58.62 -34.13 -3.64
N ALA A 8 59.84 -33.82 -3.18
CA ALA A 8 60.11 -32.56 -2.47
C ALA A 8 59.99 -31.34 -3.41
N ALA A 9 60.46 -31.47 -4.66
CA ALA A 9 60.30 -30.42 -5.67
C ALA A 9 58.81 -30.19 -6.03
N CYS A 10 58.00 -31.25 -6.12
CA CYS A 10 56.55 -31.10 -6.32
C CYS A 10 55.87 -30.42 -5.12
N LEU A 11 56.25 -30.75 -3.88
CA LEU A 11 55.66 -30.11 -2.69
C LEU A 11 55.96 -28.61 -2.64
N ILE A 12 57.20 -28.20 -2.94
CA ILE A 12 57.58 -26.78 -2.98
C ILE A 12 56.83 -26.04 -4.11
N LEU A 13 56.69 -26.67 -5.27
CA LEU A 13 55.96 -26.09 -6.41
C LEU A 13 54.46 -26.00 -6.13
N LEU A 14 53.89 -26.94 -5.38
CA LEU A 14 52.49 -26.94 -4.98
C LEU A 14 52.22 -25.86 -3.91
N VAL A 15 53.13 -25.65 -2.97
CA VAL A 15 53.04 -24.54 -2.00
C VAL A 15 53.17 -23.18 -2.69
N LEU A 16 54.06 -23.04 -3.67
CA LEU A 16 54.16 -21.82 -4.48
C LEU A 16 52.90 -21.56 -5.32
N LEU A 17 52.31 -22.61 -5.92
CA LEU A 17 51.04 -22.50 -6.64
C LEU A 17 49.89 -22.09 -5.72
N LEU A 18 49.83 -22.62 -4.49
CA LEU A 18 48.83 -22.24 -3.50
C LEU A 18 49.02 -20.78 -3.04
N ALA A 19 50.25 -20.33 -2.83
CA ALA A 19 50.54 -18.93 -2.47
C ALA A 19 50.14 -17.96 -3.60
N VAL A 20 50.41 -18.32 -4.85
CA VAL A 20 49.98 -17.55 -6.02
C VAL A 20 48.45 -17.55 -6.13
N LEU A 21 47.78 -18.68 -5.86
CA LEU A 21 46.31 -18.76 -5.81
C LEU A 21 45.71 -17.84 -4.74
N VAL A 22 46.29 -17.80 -3.53
CA VAL A 22 45.82 -16.91 -2.44
C VAL A 22 46.00 -15.42 -2.79
N VAL A 23 47.09 -15.06 -3.49
CA VAL A 23 47.32 -13.69 -3.96
C VAL A 23 46.38 -13.34 -5.11
N LEU A 24 46.10 -14.28 -6.01
CA LEU A 24 45.14 -14.11 -7.10
C LEU A 24 43.70 -14.01 -6.60
N THR A 25 43.29 -14.79 -5.58
CA THR A 25 41.96 -14.61 -4.97
C THR A 25 41.87 -13.28 -4.23
N LYS A 26 42.90 -12.85 -3.50
CA LYS A 26 42.89 -11.50 -2.87
C LYS A 26 42.82 -10.33 -3.86
N LYS A 27 43.25 -10.52 -5.11
CA LYS A 27 43.26 -9.47 -6.13
C LYS A 27 42.14 -9.61 -7.18
N ASN A 28 41.45 -10.75 -7.19
CA ASN A 28 40.36 -11.08 -8.14
C ASN A 28 39.02 -11.41 -7.44
N SER A 29 38.91 -11.19 -6.13
CA SER A 29 37.67 -11.33 -5.36
C SER A 29 37.13 -9.96 -4.94
N THR A 30 36.75 -9.17 -5.95
CA THR A 30 35.64 -8.20 -5.86
C THR A 30 34.54 -8.71 -6.79
N ALA A 31 34.06 -9.91 -6.52
CA ALA A 31 32.81 -10.46 -7.06
C ALA A 31 32.49 -11.70 -6.22
N ASP A 32 31.27 -11.69 -5.70
CA ASP A 32 30.54 -12.80 -5.09
C ASP A 32 31.08 -13.35 -3.76
N ALA A 33 30.71 -12.65 -2.69
CA ALA A 33 30.37 -13.28 -1.42
C ALA A 33 28.85 -13.30 -1.29
N ASP A 34 28.22 -14.34 -1.84
CA ASP A 34 26.91 -14.77 -1.37
C ASP A 34 27.14 -15.89 -0.34
N SER A 35 26.87 -15.56 0.91
CA SER A 35 26.76 -16.51 2.02
C SER A 35 25.72 -15.96 2.97
N SER A 36 24.48 -16.24 2.60
CA SER A 36 23.38 -16.70 3.44
C SER A 36 23.37 -16.28 4.92
N SER A 37 22.24 -15.64 5.22
CA SER A 37 21.44 -15.76 6.43
C SER A 37 21.95 -15.05 7.70
N SER A 38 21.18 -13.99 7.99
CA SER A 38 20.72 -13.61 9.32
C SER A 38 21.75 -12.98 10.24
N ASP A 39 21.81 -11.65 10.18
CA ASP A 39 22.08 -10.82 11.34
C ASP A 39 21.20 -9.57 11.20
N SER A 40 19.96 -9.67 11.66
CA SER A 40 19.51 -9.23 13.00
C SER A 40 18.82 -7.90 12.83
N GLY A 41 17.63 -7.76 13.41
CA GLY A 41 16.87 -6.53 13.43
C GLY A 41 17.63 -5.43 14.13
N ALA A 42 18.56 -4.79 13.41
CA ALA A 42 18.89 -3.41 13.61
C ALA A 42 17.58 -2.65 13.54
N ASP A 43 17.30 -1.85 14.57
CA ASP A 43 16.13 -0.99 14.65
C ASP A 43 15.93 -0.34 13.29
N ALA A 44 14.88 -0.78 12.57
CA ALA A 44 14.62 -0.30 11.23
C ALA A 44 14.32 1.20 11.37
N GLU A 45 15.24 2.05 10.90
CA GLU A 45 15.13 3.49 11.11
C GLU A 45 13.87 3.98 10.39
N LYS A 46 12.95 4.55 11.16
CA LYS A 46 11.74 5.18 10.62
C LYS A 46 12.19 6.33 9.73
N VAL A 47 11.71 6.36 8.48
CA VAL A 47 12.14 7.40 7.53
C VAL A 47 11.49 8.74 7.84
N VAL A 48 10.18 8.73 8.10
CA VAL A 48 9.37 9.93 8.35
C VAL A 48 8.75 9.85 9.73
N ASP A 49 8.56 10.95 10.44
CA ASP A 49 8.02 10.89 11.82
C ASP A 49 6.52 11.22 11.96
N PHE A 50 5.82 11.55 10.89
CA PHE A 50 4.39 11.85 10.97
C PHE A 50 3.52 10.61 11.23
N SER A 51 2.36 10.81 11.87
CA SER A 51 1.25 9.86 11.87
C SER A 51 0.31 10.18 10.70
N LYS A 52 -0.23 9.15 10.04
CA LYS A 52 -1.20 9.33 8.96
C LYS A 52 -2.45 10.12 9.38
N ASP A 53 -2.83 10.04 10.66
CA ASP A 53 -4.04 10.68 11.17
C ASP A 53 -3.86 12.19 11.33
N ASP A 54 -2.61 12.65 11.51
CA ASP A 54 -2.25 14.07 11.66
C ASP A 54 -2.04 14.77 10.31
N VAL A 55 -2.00 14.00 9.22
CA VAL A 55 -1.79 14.53 7.86
C VAL A 55 -3.02 15.31 7.40
N THR A 56 -2.78 16.52 6.90
CA THR A 56 -3.80 17.45 6.39
C THR A 56 -3.64 17.77 4.91
N ALA A 57 -2.47 17.54 4.32
CA ALA A 57 -2.28 17.66 2.88
C ALA A 57 -1.28 16.62 2.36
N LEU A 58 -1.52 16.17 1.13
CA LEU A 58 -0.66 15.25 0.38
C LEU A 58 -0.56 15.77 -1.06
N SER A 59 0.64 15.89 -1.60
CA SER A 59 0.82 16.13 -3.03
C SER A 59 1.94 15.28 -3.60
N PHE A 60 1.84 14.99 -4.90
CA PHE A 60 2.85 14.26 -5.66
C PHE A 60 2.71 14.59 -7.15
N GLN A 61 3.58 14.03 -7.99
CA GLN A 61 3.52 14.25 -9.44
C GLN A 61 2.85 13.08 -10.17
N ILE A 62 1.96 13.40 -11.10
CA ILE A 62 1.45 12.48 -12.12
C ILE A 62 1.81 13.07 -13.49
N ASN A 63 2.56 12.33 -14.30
CA ASN A 63 2.99 12.76 -15.63
C ASN A 63 3.70 14.14 -15.66
N GLY A 64 4.38 14.50 -14.58
CA GLY A 64 5.08 15.78 -14.41
C GLY A 64 4.19 16.95 -13.93
N GLU A 65 2.91 16.71 -13.67
CA GLU A 65 2.00 17.68 -13.08
C GLU A 65 1.79 17.39 -11.60
N THR A 66 1.84 18.44 -10.76
CA THR A 66 1.53 18.30 -9.34
C THR A 66 0.04 18.07 -9.15
N VAL A 67 -0.29 16.96 -8.50
CA VAL A 67 -1.63 16.63 -8.00
C VAL A 67 -1.62 16.80 -6.49
N SER A 68 -2.68 17.42 -5.95
CA SER A 68 -2.72 17.80 -4.53
C SER A 68 -4.05 17.42 -3.93
N PHE A 69 -3.99 16.98 -2.68
CA PHE A 69 -5.14 16.59 -1.90
C PHE A 69 -5.10 17.31 -0.57
N THR A 70 -6.25 17.80 -0.13
CA THR A 70 -6.41 18.47 1.16
C THR A 70 -7.50 17.79 1.98
N LYS A 71 -7.19 17.59 3.26
CA LYS A 71 -8.13 17.11 4.28
C LYS A 71 -8.80 18.30 4.94
N THR A 72 -10.13 18.36 4.87
CA THR A 72 -10.94 19.39 5.51
C THR A 72 -11.92 18.77 6.49
N ALA A 73 -12.21 19.46 7.59
CA ALA A 73 -13.27 19.05 8.50
C ALA A 73 -14.62 19.15 7.80
N GLY A 74 -15.34 18.03 7.69
CA GLY A 74 -16.70 17.97 7.18
C GLY A 74 -17.73 18.39 8.23
N ASP A 75 -18.98 18.55 7.78
CA ASP A 75 -20.08 19.08 8.59
C ASP A 75 -20.45 18.18 9.80
N ASP A 76 -20.16 16.88 9.72
CA ASP A 76 -20.51 15.86 10.73
C ASP A 76 -19.30 15.40 11.57
N ASP A 77 -18.32 16.30 11.82
CA ASP A 77 -17.05 15.98 12.50
C ASP A 77 -16.25 14.85 11.81
N THR A 78 -16.49 14.63 10.51
CA THR A 78 -15.76 13.67 9.70
C THR A 78 -14.80 14.42 8.78
N ASP A 79 -13.52 14.07 8.86
CA ASP A 79 -12.53 14.59 7.92
C ASP A 79 -12.83 14.05 6.51
N ILE A 80 -12.75 14.92 5.51
CA ILE A 80 -12.98 14.59 4.11
C ILE A 80 -11.74 14.99 3.31
N TRP A 81 -11.21 14.06 2.52
CA TRP A 81 -10.19 14.36 1.52
C TRP A 81 -10.80 14.86 0.21
N THR A 82 -10.20 15.90 -0.35
CA THR A 82 -10.59 16.50 -1.64
C THR A 82 -9.40 16.54 -2.58
N TYR A 83 -9.67 16.51 -3.89
CA TYR A 83 -8.68 16.75 -4.94
C TYR A 83 -8.70 18.25 -5.28
N ASP A 84 -7.59 18.95 -5.05
CA ASP A 84 -7.56 20.42 -5.06
C ASP A 84 -7.78 21.02 -6.46
N GLN A 85 -7.54 20.24 -7.52
CA GLN A 85 -7.62 20.70 -8.90
C GLN A 85 -9.01 20.51 -9.54
N GLU A 86 -9.90 19.70 -8.96
CA GLU A 86 -11.25 19.48 -9.49
C GLU A 86 -12.30 19.33 -8.37
N ASP A 87 -13.17 20.34 -8.28
CA ASP A 87 -14.30 20.35 -7.34
C ASP A 87 -15.26 19.19 -7.62
N GLY A 88 -15.59 18.43 -6.58
CA GLY A 88 -16.55 17.33 -6.68
C GLY A 88 -16.00 16.07 -7.34
N PHE A 89 -14.69 15.98 -7.58
CA PHE A 89 -14.05 14.75 -8.00
C PHE A 89 -14.38 13.61 -7.01
N PRO A 90 -14.88 12.45 -7.47
CA PRO A 90 -15.36 11.39 -6.60
C PRO A 90 -14.19 10.57 -6.02
N LEU A 91 -13.32 11.21 -5.23
CA LEU A 91 -12.09 10.64 -4.69
C LEU A 91 -12.33 9.38 -3.83
N ASP A 92 -11.56 8.32 -4.09
CA ASP A 92 -11.46 7.15 -3.22
C ASP A 92 -10.49 7.45 -2.06
N GLU A 93 -11.04 7.94 -0.94
CA GLU A 93 -10.27 8.26 0.27
C GLU A 93 -9.52 7.06 0.86
N GLY A 94 -9.97 5.83 0.55
CA GLY A 94 -9.27 4.61 0.92
C GLY A 94 -7.88 4.52 0.29
N LYS A 95 -7.72 5.03 -0.94
CA LYS A 95 -6.42 5.07 -1.62
C LYS A 95 -5.47 6.06 -0.96
N ILE A 96 -5.95 7.25 -0.58
CA ILE A 96 -5.16 8.23 0.17
C ILE A 96 -4.70 7.62 1.50
N THR A 97 -5.63 6.98 2.22
CA THR A 97 -5.33 6.30 3.49
C THR A 97 -4.26 5.22 3.34
N ASN A 98 -4.30 4.42 2.26
CA ASN A 98 -3.31 3.38 1.99
C ASN A 98 -1.91 3.96 1.71
N VAL A 99 -1.85 5.05 0.93
CA VAL A 99 -0.59 5.76 0.66
C VAL A 99 0.00 6.32 1.95
N LEU A 100 -0.78 7.08 2.74
CA LEU A 100 -0.31 7.67 3.99
C LEU A 100 0.12 6.61 5.00
N SER A 101 -0.62 5.51 5.11
CA SER A 101 -0.25 4.39 5.98
C SER A 101 1.12 3.83 5.58
N SER A 102 1.31 3.55 4.31
CA SER A 102 2.56 2.99 3.78
C SER A 102 3.74 3.94 3.89
N LEU A 103 3.53 5.26 3.72
CA LEU A 103 4.57 6.27 3.96
C LEU A 103 4.94 6.35 5.44
N SER A 104 3.95 6.43 6.34
CA SER A 104 4.16 6.54 7.79
C SER A 104 4.83 5.32 8.43
N SER A 105 4.62 4.13 7.85
CA SER A 105 5.23 2.88 8.30
C SER A 105 6.56 2.57 7.61
N MET A 106 7.03 3.44 6.71
CA MET A 106 8.23 3.20 5.93
C MET A 106 9.48 3.22 6.82
N THR A 107 10.29 2.18 6.68
CA THR A 107 11.58 2.06 7.36
C THR A 107 12.70 1.93 6.34
N ALA A 108 13.88 2.45 6.71
CA ALA A 108 15.08 2.30 5.93
C ALA A 108 15.70 0.92 6.17
N GLU A 109 16.02 0.21 5.09
CA GLU A 109 16.87 -0.98 5.15
C GLU A 109 18.33 -0.60 5.38
N ARG A 110 18.73 0.58 4.89
CA ARG A 110 20.05 1.17 5.11
C ARG A 110 19.95 2.69 5.05
N VAL A 111 20.77 3.35 5.86
CA VAL A 111 21.05 4.78 5.75
C VAL A 111 22.47 4.96 5.24
N ILE A 112 22.66 5.89 4.31
CA ILE A 112 23.93 6.26 3.70
C ILE A 112 24.15 7.73 4.08
N GLU A 113 25.26 8.05 4.73
CA GLU A 113 25.51 9.37 5.30
C GLU A 113 26.91 9.89 4.95
N GLY A 114 27.06 11.21 4.93
CA GLY A 114 28.35 11.89 4.91
C GLY A 114 29.24 11.46 3.75
N ASP A 115 30.46 11.01 4.06
CA ASP A 115 31.50 10.67 3.08
C ASP A 115 31.17 9.42 2.24
N GLU A 116 30.10 8.67 2.55
CA GLU A 116 29.61 7.58 1.68
C GLU A 116 28.79 8.11 0.49
N ILE A 117 28.42 9.38 0.49
CA ILE A 117 27.67 10.05 -0.58
C ILE A 117 28.67 10.83 -1.45
N ASP A 118 29.17 10.19 -2.50
CA ASP A 118 30.04 10.85 -3.48
C ASP A 118 29.24 11.83 -4.37
N SER A 119 28.06 11.41 -4.83
CA SER A 119 27.16 12.22 -5.64
C SER A 119 25.71 11.76 -5.51
N MET A 120 24.77 12.71 -5.50
CA MET A 120 23.34 12.40 -5.61
C MET A 120 22.95 11.77 -6.94
N ALA A 121 23.75 12.01 -8.00
CA ALA A 121 23.55 11.42 -9.31
C ALA A 121 23.66 9.88 -9.26
N ASP A 122 24.52 9.35 -8.39
CA ASP A 122 24.73 7.90 -8.24
C ASP A 122 23.49 7.17 -7.71
N PHE A 123 22.56 7.93 -7.12
CA PHE A 123 21.29 7.46 -6.58
C PHE A 123 20.07 7.91 -7.41
N GLY A 124 20.28 8.62 -8.53
CA GLY A 124 19.20 9.24 -9.31
C GLY A 124 18.48 10.38 -8.58
N LEU A 125 19.14 11.02 -7.61
CA LEU A 125 18.55 12.05 -6.75
C LEU A 125 18.86 13.49 -7.17
N GLU A 126 19.72 13.71 -8.17
CA GLU A 126 19.89 15.04 -8.78
C GLU A 126 18.64 15.49 -9.56
N THR A 127 17.90 14.54 -10.13
CA THR A 127 16.61 14.79 -10.78
C THR A 127 15.66 13.69 -10.33
N PRO A 128 15.03 13.86 -9.15
CA PRO A 128 14.15 12.85 -8.58
C PRO A 128 13.03 12.47 -9.56
N SER A 129 12.78 11.17 -9.66
CA SER A 129 11.72 10.62 -10.51
C SER A 129 10.32 10.91 -9.99
N GLN A 130 10.20 11.16 -8.69
CA GLN A 130 8.97 11.50 -8.00
C GLN A 130 9.30 12.39 -6.79
N GLU A 131 8.41 13.32 -6.49
CA GLU A 131 8.46 14.14 -5.29
C GLU A 131 7.12 14.00 -4.59
N VAL A 132 7.14 13.62 -3.32
CA VAL A 132 5.95 13.46 -2.49
C VAL A 132 6.04 14.44 -1.34
N VAL A 133 5.02 15.25 -1.17
CA VAL A 133 4.94 16.25 -0.11
C VAL A 133 3.80 15.88 0.82
N VAL A 134 4.11 15.80 2.11
CA VAL A 134 3.14 15.51 3.16
C VAL A 134 3.17 16.67 4.16
N THR A 135 2.00 17.22 4.46
CA THR A 135 1.84 18.19 5.55
C THR A 135 1.07 17.53 6.69
N ALA A 136 1.66 17.51 7.88
CA ALA A 136 1.05 16.99 9.10
C ALA A 136 1.13 18.06 10.21
N GLY A 137 -0.03 18.55 10.66
CA GLY A 137 -0.07 19.75 11.50
C GLY A 137 0.62 20.94 10.81
N ASP A 138 1.64 21.50 11.48
CA ASP A 138 2.46 22.60 10.97
C ASP A 138 3.75 22.13 10.25
N GLU A 139 4.01 20.82 10.24
CA GLU A 139 5.23 20.25 9.65
C GLU A 139 5.00 19.80 8.21
N LYS A 140 5.95 20.16 7.34
CA LYS A 140 5.98 19.74 5.94
C LYS A 140 7.18 18.82 5.74
N THR A 141 6.93 17.61 5.24
CA THR A 141 7.95 16.64 4.84
C THR A 141 7.91 16.44 3.33
N THR A 142 9.03 16.66 2.66
CA THR A 142 9.23 16.37 1.23
C THR A 142 10.08 15.12 1.09
N ILE A 143 9.61 14.14 0.34
CA ILE A 143 10.27 12.88 0.04
C ILE A 143 10.61 12.89 -1.44
N HIS A 144 11.90 12.86 -1.75
CA HIS A 144 12.38 12.77 -3.13
C HIS A 144 12.76 11.33 -3.44
N VAL A 145 12.29 10.81 -4.57
CA VAL A 145 12.48 9.42 -4.96
C VAL A 145 13.42 9.30 -6.16
N GLY A 146 14.53 8.61 -5.93
CA GLY A 146 15.55 8.35 -6.95
C GLY A 146 15.39 6.98 -7.60
N ASP A 147 16.53 6.44 -8.01
CA ASP A 147 16.62 5.19 -8.73
C ASP A 147 16.39 3.97 -7.84
N LYS A 148 16.15 2.84 -8.52
CA LYS A 148 16.16 1.51 -7.89
C LYS A 148 17.55 0.92 -7.95
N ASN A 149 17.98 0.28 -6.87
CA ASN A 149 19.13 -0.61 -6.91
C ASN A 149 18.79 -1.95 -7.60
N SER A 150 19.79 -2.82 -7.76
CA SER A 150 19.63 -4.14 -8.38
C SER A 150 18.64 -5.07 -7.66
N SER A 151 18.38 -4.84 -6.37
CA SER A 151 17.39 -5.55 -5.55
C SER A 151 16.01 -4.87 -5.56
N SER A 152 15.77 -3.91 -6.46
CA SER A 152 14.52 -3.15 -6.56
C SER A 152 14.16 -2.35 -5.30
N ARG A 153 15.16 -1.88 -4.55
CA ARG A 153 15.00 -0.91 -3.44
C ARG A 153 15.21 0.49 -3.96
N TYR A 154 14.43 1.46 -3.47
CA TYR A 154 14.55 2.85 -3.90
C TYR A 154 15.50 3.62 -3.00
N TYR A 155 16.27 4.52 -3.59
CA TYR A 155 16.96 5.58 -2.87
C TYR A 155 16.02 6.77 -2.68
N ILE A 156 15.99 7.34 -1.48
CA ILE A 156 15.22 8.55 -1.16
C ILE A 156 16.04 9.48 -0.28
N TYR A 157 15.71 10.78 -0.31
CA TYR A 157 16.18 11.74 0.68
C TYR A 157 15.04 12.70 1.04
N LEU A 158 15.18 13.41 2.16
CA LEU A 158 14.11 14.19 2.77
C LEU A 158 14.46 15.67 2.82
N ASN A 159 13.47 16.54 2.59
CA ASN A 159 13.54 17.98 2.88
C ASN A 159 14.78 18.68 2.34
N ASP A 160 15.22 18.31 1.13
CA ASP A 160 16.46 18.79 0.51
C ASP A 160 17.76 18.51 1.31
N ASP A 161 17.73 17.67 2.34
CA ASP A 161 18.90 17.26 3.12
C ASP A 161 19.75 16.25 2.36
N THR A 162 20.76 16.77 1.67
CA THR A 162 21.68 15.97 0.86
C THR A 162 22.78 15.27 1.66
N SER A 163 22.78 15.38 3.01
CA SER A 163 23.75 14.68 3.85
C SER A 163 23.36 13.24 4.17
N LYS A 164 22.12 12.84 3.87
CA LYS A 164 21.53 11.55 4.22
C LYS A 164 20.67 11.01 3.07
N VAL A 165 20.94 9.75 2.69
CA VAL A 165 20.14 8.98 1.73
C VAL A 165 19.65 7.71 2.40
N TYR A 166 18.38 7.39 2.22
CA TYR A 166 17.76 6.18 2.73
C TYR A 166 17.53 5.18 1.59
N LEU A 167 17.83 3.92 1.85
CA LEU A 167 17.46 2.80 0.99
C LEU A 167 16.20 2.14 1.55
N VAL A 168 15.10 2.17 0.81
CA VAL A 168 13.79 1.67 1.26
C VAL A 168 13.26 0.54 0.39
N SER A 169 12.52 -0.38 1.01
CA SER A 169 11.87 -1.50 0.32
C SER A 169 10.46 -1.22 -0.19
N THR A 170 9.90 -0.08 0.21
CA THR A 170 8.57 0.34 -0.20
C THR A 170 8.47 0.42 -1.72
N SER A 171 7.41 -0.17 -2.28
CA SER A 171 7.12 -0.12 -3.71
C SER A 171 6.57 1.26 -4.10
N LEU A 172 7.40 2.31 -3.97
CA LEU A 172 7.01 3.71 -4.20
C LEU A 172 6.47 3.93 -5.62
N GLY A 173 7.04 3.27 -6.62
CA GLY A 173 6.58 3.38 -8.01
C GLY A 173 5.21 2.77 -8.31
N THR A 174 4.63 1.94 -7.44
CA THR A 174 3.26 1.42 -7.59
C THR A 174 2.29 2.02 -6.57
N MET A 175 2.80 2.82 -5.64
CA MET A 175 2.02 3.49 -4.60
C MET A 175 1.16 4.62 -5.17
N PHE A 176 1.63 5.28 -6.23
CA PHE A 176 0.97 6.39 -6.87
C PHE A 176 0.50 5.96 -8.27
N PRO A 177 -0.82 5.74 -8.47
CA PRO A 177 -1.40 5.58 -9.79
C PRO A 177 -0.98 6.72 -10.73
N SER A 178 -0.62 6.35 -11.96
CA SER A 178 -0.20 7.29 -13.02
C SER A 178 -1.37 7.98 -13.74
N ASP A 179 -2.61 7.60 -13.41
CA ASP A 179 -3.82 8.19 -13.96
C ASP A 179 -4.68 8.71 -12.79
N MET A 180 -5.10 9.97 -12.88
CA MET A 180 -6.00 10.58 -11.90
C MET A 180 -7.33 9.84 -11.83
N MET A 181 -7.82 9.27 -12.94
CA MET A 181 -9.08 8.52 -12.93
C MET A 181 -9.00 7.25 -12.07
N GLU A 182 -7.80 6.69 -11.85
CA GLU A 182 -7.63 5.59 -10.91
C GLU A 182 -7.79 6.04 -9.46
N TRP A 183 -7.76 7.33 -9.14
CA TRP A 183 -8.05 7.82 -7.80
C TRP A 183 -9.54 7.97 -7.52
N ALA A 184 -10.40 7.87 -8.54
CA ALA A 184 -11.85 7.93 -8.36
C ALA A 184 -12.39 6.64 -7.72
N THR A 185 -13.43 6.80 -6.90
CA THR A 185 -14.31 5.72 -6.47
C THR A 185 -14.92 5.07 -7.71
N THR A 186 -14.86 3.74 -7.75
CA THR A 186 -15.57 2.98 -8.79
C THR A 186 -16.96 2.69 -8.26
N GLU A 187 -17.99 3.25 -8.91
CA GLU A 187 -19.36 2.90 -8.58
C GLU A 187 -19.56 1.38 -8.78
N SER A 188 -19.91 0.69 -7.69
CA SER A 188 -20.28 -0.71 -7.78
C SER A 188 -21.75 -0.81 -8.18
N MET A 189 -22.04 -1.57 -9.24
CA MET A 189 -23.41 -1.91 -9.57
C MET A 189 -24.04 -2.64 -8.38
N PRO A 190 -25.25 -2.26 -7.94
CA PRO A 190 -25.93 -2.98 -6.88
C PRO A 190 -26.12 -4.44 -7.30
N SER A 191 -25.57 -5.38 -6.51
CA SER A 191 -25.80 -6.80 -6.74
C SER A 191 -27.24 -7.15 -6.41
N VAL A 192 -27.91 -7.94 -7.25
CA VAL A 192 -29.24 -8.49 -6.94
C VAL A 192 -29.05 -9.83 -6.22
N THR A 193 -29.36 -9.87 -4.93
CA THR A 193 -29.36 -11.10 -4.12
C THR A 193 -30.79 -11.42 -3.69
N ALA A 194 -31.07 -12.68 -3.33
CA ALA A 194 -32.41 -13.05 -2.83
C ALA A 194 -32.85 -12.20 -1.60
N GLU A 195 -31.91 -11.57 -0.90
CA GLU A 195 -32.18 -10.72 0.25
C GLU A 195 -32.70 -9.33 -0.13
N ASN A 196 -32.26 -8.77 -1.26
CA ASN A 196 -32.62 -7.41 -1.69
C ASN A 196 -33.69 -7.36 -2.80
N ILE A 197 -34.08 -8.51 -3.35
CA ILE A 197 -35.25 -8.60 -4.23
C ILE A 197 -36.52 -8.23 -3.44
N THR A 198 -37.10 -7.08 -3.77
CA THR A 198 -38.37 -6.61 -3.19
C THR A 198 -39.58 -6.97 -4.04
N LYS A 199 -39.39 -7.14 -5.35
CA LYS A 199 -40.45 -7.47 -6.31
C LYS A 199 -39.91 -8.35 -7.45
N LEU A 200 -40.66 -9.39 -7.81
CA LEU A 200 -40.47 -10.18 -9.03
C LEU A 200 -41.77 -10.12 -9.83
N GLN A 201 -41.68 -9.80 -11.12
CA GLN A 201 -42.83 -9.72 -12.02
C GLN A 201 -42.57 -10.63 -13.22
N VAL A 202 -43.50 -11.54 -13.47
CA VAL A 202 -43.52 -12.41 -14.65
C VAL A 202 -44.60 -11.90 -15.59
N GLU A 203 -44.23 -11.58 -16.83
CA GLU A 203 -45.16 -11.09 -17.85
C GLU A 203 -45.63 -12.22 -18.78
N GLY A 204 -46.86 -12.14 -19.29
CA GLY A 204 -47.47 -13.14 -20.18
C GLY A 204 -48.96 -13.35 -19.90
N GLU A 205 -49.59 -14.26 -20.65
CA GLU A 205 -51.04 -14.56 -20.53
C GLU A 205 -51.45 -15.00 -19.10
N ASN A 206 -50.50 -15.56 -18.33
CA ASN A 206 -50.66 -15.92 -16.92
C ASN A 206 -49.60 -15.25 -16.03
N GLY A 207 -49.27 -13.98 -16.32
CA GLY A 207 -48.30 -13.23 -15.55
C GLY A 207 -48.65 -13.14 -14.05
N TYR A 208 -47.65 -12.96 -13.20
CA TYR A 208 -47.85 -12.77 -11.76
C TYR A 208 -46.76 -11.92 -11.14
N THR A 209 -47.07 -11.33 -10.00
CA THR A 209 -46.13 -10.51 -9.22
C THR A 209 -45.94 -11.10 -7.83
N LEU A 210 -44.69 -11.25 -7.41
CA LEU A 210 -44.29 -11.59 -6.04
C LEU A 210 -43.64 -10.37 -5.40
N THR A 211 -44.10 -9.97 -4.22
CA THR A 211 -43.53 -8.84 -3.47
C THR A 211 -43.07 -9.34 -2.09
N LYS A 212 -41.86 -8.97 -1.66
CA LYS A 212 -41.35 -9.29 -0.32
C LYS A 212 -41.94 -8.33 0.70
N GLU A 213 -42.78 -8.83 1.61
CA GLU A 213 -43.28 -8.03 2.74
C GLU A 213 -42.22 -7.97 3.86
N VAL A 214 -41.77 -6.76 4.19
CA VAL A 214 -40.96 -6.51 5.40
C VAL A 214 -41.93 -6.13 6.51
N ALA A 215 -42.30 -7.10 7.35
CA ALA A 215 -43.13 -6.83 8.52
C ALA A 215 -42.30 -6.06 9.57
N LEU A 216 -42.44 -4.73 9.61
CA LEU A 216 -41.94 -3.91 10.71
C LEU A 216 -42.74 -4.23 11.98
N LEU A 217 -42.22 -5.11 12.83
CA LEU A 217 -42.74 -5.34 14.17
C LEU A 217 -42.42 -4.12 15.05
N ILE A 218 -43.26 -3.10 14.99
CA ILE A 218 -43.27 -2.03 16.00
C ILE A 218 -43.75 -2.67 17.31
N ARG A 219 -42.80 -3.04 18.18
CA ARG A 219 -43.10 -3.42 19.56
C ARG A 219 -43.54 -2.18 20.34
N HIS A 220 -44.85 -1.92 20.36
CA HIS A 220 -45.46 -1.16 21.45
C HIS A 220 -46.21 -2.12 22.38
N SER A 221 -45.61 -2.37 23.54
CA SER A 221 -46.22 -3.08 24.64
C SER A 221 -47.45 -2.32 25.14
N ARG A 222 -48.64 -2.94 25.09
CA ARG A 222 -49.65 -2.88 26.16
C ARG A 222 -50.80 -3.87 25.89
N ARG A 223 -50.86 -4.89 26.75
CA ARG A 223 -52.03 -5.69 27.16
C ARG A 223 -53.07 -6.04 26.07
N MET A 224 -52.95 -7.24 25.49
CA MET A 224 -54.14 -8.00 25.10
C MET A 224 -53.95 -9.50 25.39
N ASN A 225 -54.99 -10.10 25.98
CA ASN A 225 -55.04 -11.46 26.51
C ASN A 225 -54.59 -12.54 25.50
N GLY A 226 -53.85 -13.53 26.00
CA GLY A 226 -53.13 -14.57 25.25
C GLY A 226 -53.96 -15.59 24.46
N ARG A 227 -55.20 -15.28 24.04
CA ARG A 227 -55.95 -16.09 23.06
C ARG A 227 -56.00 -15.47 21.65
N LEU A 228 -55.73 -14.17 21.51
CA LEU A 228 -55.72 -13.49 20.20
C LEU A 228 -54.34 -13.58 19.51
N TRP A 229 -53.26 -13.73 20.27
CA TRP A 229 -51.89 -13.81 19.74
C TRP A 229 -51.66 -15.08 18.89
N THR A 230 -52.20 -16.23 19.33
CA THR A 230 -52.06 -17.51 18.61
C THR A 230 -52.88 -17.57 17.32
N GLN A 231 -53.95 -16.77 17.21
CA GLN A 231 -54.74 -16.65 15.99
C GLN A 231 -54.06 -15.71 14.97
N MET A 232 -53.34 -14.68 15.44
CA MET A 232 -52.52 -13.79 14.61
C MET A 232 -51.26 -14.48 14.06
N GLU A 233 -50.56 -15.30 14.85
CA GLU A 233 -49.39 -16.07 14.36
C GLU A 233 -49.77 -17.10 13.28
N ARG A 234 -50.93 -17.76 13.42
CA ARG A 234 -51.45 -18.66 12.38
C ARG A 234 -51.83 -17.95 11.08
N HIS A 235 -52.10 -16.64 11.14
CA HIS A 235 -52.34 -15.82 9.95
C HIS A 235 -51.04 -15.24 9.33
N MET A 236 -49.95 -15.14 10.09
CA MET A 236 -48.65 -14.63 9.61
C MET A 236 -47.75 -15.68 8.94
N ALA A 237 -48.06 -16.98 9.05
CA ALA A 237 -47.29 -18.05 8.39
C ALA A 237 -47.81 -18.44 6.98
N VAL A 238 -48.82 -17.74 6.44
CA VAL A 238 -49.33 -18.03 5.09
C VAL A 238 -48.67 -17.07 4.11
N MET A 239 -47.62 -17.56 3.43
CA MET A 239 -47.08 -16.98 2.21
C MET A 239 -48.21 -16.82 1.20
N ARG A 240 -48.81 -15.63 1.15
CA ARG A 240 -49.90 -15.34 0.21
C ARG A 240 -49.25 -14.97 -1.13
N ILE A 241 -49.11 -15.95 -2.00
CA ILE A 241 -49.01 -15.68 -3.44
C ILE A 241 -50.34 -15.03 -3.83
N ARG A 242 -50.36 -13.69 -3.91
CA ARG A 242 -51.45 -12.98 -4.55
C ARG A 242 -51.10 -12.86 -6.03
N SER A 243 -51.63 -13.76 -6.85
CA SER A 243 -51.79 -13.49 -8.28
C SER A 243 -52.81 -12.37 -8.42
N ALA A 244 -52.37 -11.16 -8.75
CA ALA A 244 -53.25 -10.16 -9.31
C ALA A 244 -53.43 -10.48 -10.81
N PRO A 245 -54.66 -10.43 -11.35
CA PRO A 245 -54.91 -10.55 -12.78
C PRO A 245 -54.40 -9.32 -13.56
#